data_AF-A0A1W9GD15-F1
#
_entry.id   AF-A0A1W9GD15-F1
#
_cell.length_a   1.000
_cell.length_b   1.000
_cell.length_c   1.000
_cell.angle_alpha   90.00
_cell.angle_beta   90.00
_cell.angle_gamma   90.00
#
_symmetry.space_group_name_H-M   'P 1'
#
loop_
_entity.id
_entity.type
_entity.pdbx_description
1 polymer ?
#
loop_
_entity_poly.entity_id
_entity_poly.type
_entity_poly.pdbx_seq_one_letter_code
_entity_poly.pdbx_strand_id
1 'polypeptide(L)'
;MLLCGRHHTIIDTEVDEYPLFALETMKREHERKGAIEISLAQDTVAQGLLKKYESIVIINSGGNVAYKSPGAIQAQTVNLKTTKKSVRFNPPSDAIGAVAAMTSYIEYLIRKYQDYQKQDTEKEGSRKYTVIYSAIQREYGSKWQTIPASSFEDLVSFLQRRIDNTKVGRIRKSRGQKRYHGFEEHERRDDA
;
A
#
# COMPACT_ATOMS: atom_id res chain seq x y z
N MET A 1 -8.25 -20.16 14.78
CA MET A 1 -6.96 -20.58 15.37
C MET A 1 -7.11 -20.36 16.87
N LEU A 2 -6.95 -21.41 17.68
CA LEU A 2 -7.28 -21.41 19.11
C LEU A 2 -6.44 -20.42 19.93
N LEU A 3 -5.19 -20.19 19.53
CA LEU A 3 -4.24 -19.32 20.20
C LEU A 3 -3.49 -18.47 19.17
N CYS A 4 -3.14 -17.24 19.51
CA CYS A 4 -2.29 -16.41 18.67
C CYS A 4 -0.80 -16.65 18.97
N GLY A 5 0.08 -16.15 18.10
CA GLY A 5 1.53 -16.39 18.17
C GLY A 5 2.19 -16.06 19.52
N ARG A 6 1.64 -15.14 20.31
CA ARG A 6 2.16 -14.86 21.67
C ARG A 6 1.70 -15.88 22.72
N HIS A 7 0.44 -16.32 22.63
CA HIS A 7 -0.16 -17.17 23.66
C HIS A 7 0.24 -18.64 23.55
N HIS A 8 0.56 -19.15 22.35
CA HIS A 8 1.12 -20.50 22.25
C HIS A 8 2.50 -20.58 22.94
N THR A 9 3.36 -19.58 22.75
CA THR A 9 4.68 -19.53 23.38
C THR A 9 4.61 -19.48 24.89
N ILE A 10 3.62 -18.78 25.46
CA ILE A 10 3.41 -18.73 26.93
C ILE A 10 3.02 -20.12 27.44
N ILE A 11 2.05 -20.76 26.79
CA ILE A 11 1.58 -22.11 27.15
C ILE A 11 2.70 -23.15 27.01
N ASP A 12 3.53 -23.03 25.97
CA ASP A 12 4.65 -23.93 25.74
C ASP A 12 5.80 -23.72 26.76
N THR A 13 5.89 -22.53 27.37
CA THR A 13 6.92 -22.19 28.37
C THR A 13 6.50 -22.60 29.79
N GLU A 14 5.21 -22.49 30.11
CA GLU A 14 4.65 -22.68 31.46
C GLU A 14 3.88 -24.01 31.55
N VAL A 15 4.58 -25.13 31.27
CA VAL A 15 4.00 -26.47 31.14
C VAL A 15 3.25 -26.95 32.40
N ASP A 16 3.72 -26.54 33.58
CA ASP A 16 3.11 -26.93 34.87
C ASP A 16 1.79 -26.18 35.15
N GLU A 17 1.62 -24.97 34.60
CA GLU A 17 0.41 -24.16 34.75
C GLU A 17 -0.68 -24.52 33.73
N TYR A 18 -0.28 -25.09 32.58
CA TYR A 18 -1.18 -25.51 31.51
C TYR A 18 -1.09 -27.02 31.22
N PRO A 19 -1.49 -27.88 32.17
CA PRO A 19 -1.52 -29.33 31.97
C PRO A 19 -2.53 -29.72 30.89
N LEU A 20 -2.39 -30.93 30.34
CA LEU A 20 -3.23 -31.46 29.26
C LEU A 20 -4.73 -31.24 29.47
N PHE A 21 -5.22 -31.44 30.69
CA PHE A 21 -6.62 -31.23 31.04
C PHE A 21 -7.09 -29.77 30.87
N ALA A 22 -6.24 -28.80 31.17
CA ALA A 22 -6.53 -27.39 30.96
C ALA A 22 -6.64 -27.07 29.46
N LEU A 23 -5.72 -27.61 28.64
CA LEU A 23 -5.71 -27.43 27.19
C LEU A 23 -6.93 -28.07 26.51
N GLU A 24 -7.33 -29.27 26.96
CA GLU A 24 -8.56 -29.92 26.49
C GLU A 24 -9.80 -29.09 26.81
N THR A 25 -9.86 -28.49 27.99
CA THR A 25 -10.95 -27.61 28.41
C THR A 25 -11.00 -26.34 27.56
N MET A 26 -9.83 -25.71 27.33
CA MET A 26 -9.72 -24.52 26.48
C MET A 26 -10.17 -24.80 25.04
N LYS A 27 -9.77 -25.94 24.47
CA LYS A 27 -10.19 -26.38 23.14
C LYS A 27 -11.71 -26.59 23.07
N ARG A 28 -12.28 -27.31 24.04
CA ARG A 28 -13.72 -27.60 24.11
C ARG A 28 -14.57 -26.32 24.18
N GLU A 29 -14.15 -25.34 25.00
CA GLU A 29 -14.86 -24.06 25.11
C GLU A 29 -14.77 -23.21 23.84
N HIS A 30 -13.62 -23.23 23.15
CA HIS A 30 -13.47 -22.55 21.87
C HIS A 30 -14.29 -23.22 20.76
N GLU A 31 -14.31 -24.55 20.71
CA GLU A 31 -15.12 -25.31 19.76
C GLU A 31 -16.62 -25.11 19.98
N ARG A 32 -17.08 -25.02 21.24
CA ARG A 32 -18.47 -24.69 21.58
C ARG A 32 -18.92 -23.31 21.08
N LYS A 33 -17.99 -22.36 20.99
CA LYS A 33 -18.23 -20.99 20.47
C LYS A 33 -17.93 -20.86 18.98
N GLY A 34 -17.34 -21.89 18.36
CA GLY A 34 -17.04 -21.92 16.94
C GLY A 34 -18.32 -22.09 16.12
N ALA A 35 -18.44 -21.38 15.01
CA ALA A 35 -19.53 -21.60 14.08
C ALA A 35 -19.37 -22.99 13.44
N ILE A 36 -20.35 -23.88 13.68
CA ILE A 36 -20.39 -25.24 13.11
C ILE A 36 -20.84 -25.20 11.64
N GLU A 37 -21.50 -24.11 11.22
CA GLU A 37 -22.03 -23.94 9.88
C GLU A 37 -21.28 -22.86 9.11
N ILE A 38 -20.80 -23.21 7.92
CA ILE A 38 -20.22 -22.27 6.96
C ILE A 38 -21.36 -21.36 6.51
N SER A 39 -21.29 -20.09 6.90
CA SER A 39 -22.27 -19.10 6.45
C SER A 39 -22.20 -18.90 4.93
N LEU A 40 -23.30 -18.48 4.31
CA LEU A 40 -23.35 -18.19 2.87
C LEU A 40 -22.25 -17.20 2.42
N ALA A 41 -21.92 -16.24 3.28
CA ALA A 41 -20.83 -15.28 3.04
C ALA A 41 -19.44 -15.94 3.05
N GLN A 42 -19.21 -16.89 3.96
CA GLN A 42 -17.96 -17.67 4.02
C GLN A 42 -17.83 -18.61 2.83
N ASP A 43 -18.93 -19.23 2.39
CA ASP A 43 -18.97 -20.07 1.19
C ASP A 43 -18.63 -19.25 -0.07
N THR A 44 -19.22 -18.06 -0.21
CA THR A 44 -18.93 -17.15 -1.34
C THR A 44 -17.44 -16.77 -1.39
N VAL A 45 -16.83 -16.48 -0.23
CA VAL A 45 -15.40 -16.17 -0.13
C VAL A 45 -14.55 -17.40 -0.45
N ALA A 46 -14.92 -18.58 0.07
CA ALA A 46 -14.22 -19.83 -0.20
C ALA A 46 -14.26 -20.21 -1.69
N GLN A 47 -15.42 -20.07 -2.33
CA GLN A 47 -15.58 -20.27 -3.78
C GLN A 47 -14.74 -19.27 -4.59
N GLY A 48 -14.70 -18.00 -4.17
CA GLY A 48 -13.85 -16.99 -4.80
C GLY A 48 -12.35 -17.31 -4.72
N LEU A 49 -11.90 -17.89 -3.60
CA LEU A 49 -10.53 -18.35 -3.42
C LEU A 49 -10.22 -19.60 -4.27
N LEU A 50 -11.14 -20.58 -4.31
CA LEU A 50 -11.03 -21.78 -5.15
C LEU A 50 -10.89 -21.43 -6.62
N LYS A 51 -11.78 -20.57 -7.14
CA LYS A 51 -11.75 -20.12 -8.54
C LYS A 51 -10.45 -19.41 -8.91
N LYS A 52 -9.81 -18.73 -7.96
CA LYS A 52 -8.51 -18.07 -8.16
C LYS A 52 -7.34 -19.06 -8.13
N TYR A 53 -7.48 -20.17 -7.41
CA TYR A 53 -6.46 -21.21 -7.33
C TYR A 53 -6.41 -22.07 -8.61
N GLU A 54 -7.57 -22.30 -9.24
CA GLU A 54 -7.69 -23.11 -10.47
C GLU A 54 -7.06 -22.46 -11.72
N SER A 55 -6.72 -21.17 -11.70
CA SER A 55 -6.28 -20.45 -12.89
C SER A 55 -4.76 -20.22 -13.00
N ILE A 56 -3.92 -21.19 -12.59
CA ILE A 56 -2.49 -21.12 -12.91
C ILE A 56 -2.28 -21.74 -14.29
N VAL A 57 -2.42 -20.91 -15.32
CA VAL A 57 -2.06 -21.27 -16.70
C VAL A 57 -0.62 -20.85 -16.93
N ILE A 58 0.27 -21.81 -17.18
CA ILE A 58 1.64 -21.52 -17.61
C ILE A 58 1.57 -21.21 -19.10
N ILE A 59 1.74 -19.93 -19.45
CA ILE A 59 1.79 -19.47 -20.84
C ILE A 59 3.25 -19.20 -21.16
N ASN A 60 3.74 -19.69 -22.31
CA ASN A 60 5.11 -19.51 -22.82
C ASN A 60 6.20 -20.34 -22.13
N SER A 61 6.03 -21.67 -22.07
CA SER A 61 7.11 -22.59 -21.68
C SER A 61 7.90 -23.03 -22.92
N GLY A 62 9.17 -22.64 -23.01
CA GLY A 62 10.11 -23.16 -24.02
C GLY A 62 10.68 -24.55 -23.69
N GLY A 63 10.14 -25.24 -22.69
CA GLY A 63 10.59 -26.56 -22.23
C GLY A 63 9.41 -27.47 -21.89
N ASN A 64 9.63 -28.79 -22.01
CA ASN A 64 8.62 -29.82 -21.79
C ASN A 64 8.14 -29.84 -20.33
N VAL A 65 6.84 -29.65 -20.11
CA VAL A 65 6.21 -29.79 -18.80
C VAL A 65 5.79 -31.26 -18.63
N ALA A 66 6.54 -32.03 -17.83
CA ALA A 66 6.19 -33.40 -17.51
C ALA A 66 5.36 -33.44 -16.21
N TYR A 67 4.12 -33.94 -16.31
CA TYR A 67 3.24 -34.15 -15.17
C TYR A 67 3.16 -35.65 -14.85
N LYS A 68 3.69 -36.06 -13.68
CA LYS A 68 3.71 -37.45 -13.17
C LYS A 68 4.37 -38.49 -14.10
N SER A 69 5.46 -38.14 -14.78
CA SER A 69 6.25 -39.11 -15.55
C SER A 69 7.36 -39.72 -14.68
N PRO A 70 7.40 -41.05 -14.48
CA PRO A 70 8.50 -41.70 -13.76
C PRO A 70 9.81 -41.55 -14.54
N GLY A 71 10.84 -40.97 -13.92
CA GLY A 71 12.20 -40.85 -14.49
C GLY A 71 12.60 -39.46 -15.01
N ALA A 72 11.73 -38.45 -14.99
CA ALA A 72 12.09 -37.08 -15.34
C ALA A 72 12.63 -36.31 -14.12
N ILE A 73 13.78 -35.65 -14.25
CA ILE A 73 14.28 -34.71 -13.22
C ILE A 73 13.32 -33.53 -13.15
N GLN A 74 12.49 -33.50 -12.11
CA GLN A 74 11.59 -32.40 -11.83
C GLN A 74 12.42 -31.22 -11.31
N ALA A 75 12.32 -30.07 -11.97
CA ALA A 75 12.94 -28.84 -11.50
C ALA A 75 12.48 -28.55 -10.06
N GLN A 76 13.42 -28.51 -9.11
CA GLN A 76 13.12 -28.38 -7.67
C GLN A 76 12.47 -27.05 -7.28
N THR A 77 12.58 -26.00 -8.11
CA THR A 77 11.99 -24.69 -7.79
C THR A 77 11.49 -23.98 -9.06
N VAL A 78 10.17 -23.78 -9.15
CA VAL A 78 9.54 -22.93 -10.18
C VAL A 78 9.37 -21.52 -9.60
N ASN A 79 10.12 -20.55 -10.11
CA ASN A 79 10.00 -19.15 -9.71
C ASN A 79 8.87 -18.45 -10.49
N LEU A 80 7.69 -18.36 -9.89
CA LEU A 80 6.52 -17.68 -10.46
C LEU A 80 6.61 -16.16 -10.21
N LYS A 81 6.96 -15.38 -11.25
CA LYS A 81 6.85 -13.92 -11.21
C LYS A 81 5.39 -13.51 -11.44
N THR A 82 4.59 -13.44 -10.37
CA THR A 82 3.22 -12.92 -10.46
C THR A 82 3.26 -11.42 -10.80
N THR A 83 2.83 -11.03 -11.99
CA THR A 83 2.52 -9.64 -12.32
C THR A 83 1.24 -9.26 -11.59
N LYS A 84 1.37 -8.58 -10.44
CA LYS A 84 0.22 -7.98 -9.77
C LYS A 84 -0.44 -7.02 -10.75
N LYS A 85 -1.63 -7.38 -11.26
CA LYS A 85 -2.45 -6.48 -12.08
C LYS A 85 -2.85 -5.31 -11.17
N SER A 86 -2.14 -4.18 -11.31
CA SER A 86 -2.49 -2.94 -10.63
C SER A 86 -3.90 -2.55 -11.05
N VAL A 87 -4.81 -2.43 -10.09
CA VAL A 87 -6.14 -1.87 -10.34
C VAL A 87 -5.94 -0.42 -10.75
N ARG A 88 -6.25 -0.09 -12.00
CA ARG A 88 -6.22 1.30 -12.48
C ARG A 88 -7.32 2.05 -11.73
N PHE A 89 -6.91 2.95 -10.84
CA PHE A 89 -7.82 3.82 -10.11
C PHE A 89 -8.28 4.92 -11.08
N ASN A 90 -9.54 4.89 -11.49
CA ASN A 90 -10.14 5.99 -12.24
C ASN A 90 -10.72 6.99 -11.22
N PRO A 91 -10.14 8.20 -11.10
CA PRO A 91 -10.68 9.22 -10.21
C PRO A 91 -12.08 9.67 -10.67
N PRO A 92 -12.93 10.14 -9.74
CA PRO A 92 -14.20 10.78 -10.07
C PRO A 92 -14.02 11.93 -11.06
N SER A 93 -14.98 12.16 -11.96
CA SER A 93 -14.87 13.18 -13.02
C SER A 93 -14.74 14.62 -12.52
N ASP A 94 -15.18 14.87 -11.28
CA ASP A 94 -15.11 16.15 -10.57
C ASP A 94 -13.86 16.28 -9.67
N ALA A 95 -13.01 15.25 -9.62
CA ALA A 95 -11.81 15.23 -8.79
C ALA A 95 -10.59 15.80 -9.53
N ILE A 96 -9.62 16.29 -8.75
CA ILE A 96 -8.32 16.77 -9.22
C ILE A 96 -7.65 15.75 -10.14
N GLY A 97 -7.75 14.45 -9.81
CA GLY A 97 -7.15 13.38 -10.61
C GLY A 97 -7.75 13.20 -12.01
N ALA A 98 -8.91 13.77 -12.30
CA ALA A 98 -9.52 13.75 -13.64
C ALA A 98 -9.02 14.89 -14.54
N VAL A 99 -8.46 15.97 -13.96
CA VAL A 99 -7.94 17.12 -14.71
C VAL A 99 -6.42 16.99 -14.84
N ALA A 100 -5.94 16.77 -16.06
CA ALA A 100 -4.53 16.49 -16.34
C ALA A 100 -3.58 17.61 -15.86
N ALA A 101 -3.91 18.88 -16.13
CA ALA A 101 -3.10 20.03 -15.73
C ALA A 101 -2.95 20.12 -14.20
N MET A 102 -4.07 19.99 -13.47
CA MET A 102 -4.05 19.98 -12.00
C MET A 102 -3.26 18.80 -11.45
N THR A 103 -3.43 17.62 -12.04
CA THR A 103 -2.71 16.40 -11.66
C THR A 103 -1.20 16.58 -11.81
N SER A 104 -0.75 17.06 -12.97
CA SER A 104 0.66 17.34 -13.27
C SER A 104 1.26 18.30 -12.23
N TYR A 105 0.53 19.38 -11.91
CA TYR A 105 1.01 20.37 -10.95
C TYR A 105 1.13 19.83 -9.52
N ILE A 106 0.15 19.06 -9.06
CA ILE A 106 0.20 18.46 -7.73
C ILE A 106 1.34 17.45 -7.64
N GLU A 107 1.55 16.63 -8.67
CA GLU A 107 2.70 15.72 -8.74
C GLU A 107 4.03 16.45 -8.71
N TYR A 108 4.15 17.56 -9.44
CA TYR A 108 5.31 18.45 -9.40
C TYR A 108 5.59 18.96 -7.97
N LEU A 109 4.58 19.47 -7.26
CA LEU A 109 4.73 19.98 -5.89
C LEU A 109 5.11 18.86 -4.91
N ILE A 110 4.48 17.69 -5.02
CA ILE A 110 4.81 16.50 -4.20
C ILE A 110 6.27 16.08 -4.44
N ARG A 111 6.71 16.05 -5.71
CA ARG A 111 8.10 15.72 -6.06
C ARG A 111 9.07 16.76 -5.50
N LYS A 112 8.76 18.05 -5.60
CA LYS A 112 9.58 19.12 -5.00
C LYS A 112 9.73 18.97 -3.49
N TYR A 113 8.64 18.68 -2.79
CA TYR A 113 8.69 18.40 -1.36
C TYR A 113 9.62 17.22 -1.05
N GLN A 114 9.49 16.11 -1.79
CA GLN A 114 10.33 14.93 -1.59
C GLN A 114 11.81 15.22 -1.88
N ASP A 115 12.11 16.00 -2.91
CA ASP A 115 13.48 16.39 -3.26
C ASP A 115 14.11 17.28 -2.18
N TYR A 116 13.33 18.16 -1.54
CA TYR A 116 13.80 18.98 -0.42
C TYR A 116 14.02 18.14 0.85
N GLN A 117 13.18 17.13 1.09
CA GLN A 117 13.38 16.18 2.17
C GLN A 117 14.60 15.27 1.92
N LYS A 118 14.91 14.92 0.66
CA LYS A 118 16.12 14.14 0.30
C LYS A 118 17.42 14.87 0.60
N GLN A 119 17.42 16.19 0.43
CA GLN A 119 18.60 17.04 0.67
C GLN A 119 18.88 17.26 2.16
N ASP A 120 17.97 16.87 3.06
CA ASP A 120 18.15 16.97 4.50
C ASP A 120 18.94 15.75 5.03
N THR A 121 20.27 15.84 5.00
CA THR A 121 21.19 14.77 5.38
C THR A 121 21.24 14.48 6.88
N GLU A 122 20.69 15.37 7.72
CA GLU A 122 20.65 15.22 9.18
C GLU A 122 19.56 14.26 9.66
N LYS A 123 18.63 13.85 8.78
CA LYS A 123 17.62 12.83 9.12
C LYS A 123 18.22 11.44 8.97
N GLU A 124 18.97 11.01 9.99
CA GLU A 124 19.33 9.60 10.21
C GLU A 124 18.07 8.80 10.54
N GLY A 125 17.51 8.14 9.54
CA GLY A 125 16.33 7.28 9.69
C GLY A 125 15.65 7.06 8.35
N SER A 126 14.98 5.91 8.20
CA SER A 126 14.29 5.50 6.96
C SER A 126 13.58 6.71 6.35
N ARG A 127 13.97 7.14 5.16
CA ARG A 127 13.40 8.34 4.54
C ARG A 127 11.91 8.12 4.28
N LYS A 128 11.06 8.57 5.20
CA LYS A 128 9.61 8.40 5.10
C LYS A 128 9.04 9.44 4.11
N TYR A 129 9.37 9.30 2.83
CA TYR A 129 8.83 10.13 1.74
C TYR A 129 7.32 9.99 1.58
N THR A 130 6.76 8.91 2.15
CA THR A 130 5.32 8.65 2.29
C THR A 130 4.60 9.62 3.23
N VAL A 131 5.32 10.41 4.05
CA VAL A 131 4.70 11.36 5.01
C VAL A 131 3.81 12.39 4.32
N ILE A 132 4.11 12.79 3.07
CA ILE A 132 3.27 13.77 2.39
C ILE A 132 1.91 13.19 2.00
N TYR A 133 1.88 11.95 1.51
CA TYR A 133 0.64 11.27 1.15
C TYR A 133 -0.24 11.01 2.38
N SER A 134 0.35 10.59 3.50
CA SER A 134 -0.39 10.42 4.75
C SER A 134 -0.84 11.75 5.35
N ALA A 135 -0.06 12.82 5.19
CA ALA A 135 -0.46 14.15 5.64
C ALA A 135 -1.65 14.68 4.83
N ILE A 136 -1.67 14.48 3.51
CA ILE A 136 -2.84 14.82 2.68
C ILE A 136 -4.05 13.99 3.10
N GLN A 137 -3.87 12.68 3.27
CA GLN A 137 -4.97 11.80 3.67
C GLN A 137 -5.55 12.17 5.05
N ARG A 138 -4.73 12.67 5.97
CA ARG A 138 -5.19 13.14 7.28
C ARG A 138 -5.95 14.47 7.19
N GLU A 139 -5.56 15.36 6.28
CA GLU A 139 -6.19 16.67 6.10
C GLU A 139 -7.53 16.56 5.35
N TYR A 140 -7.57 15.76 4.27
CA TYR A 140 -8.70 15.68 3.34
C TYR A 140 -9.48 14.36 3.44
N GLY A 141 -9.12 13.46 4.35
CA GLY A 141 -9.74 12.15 4.54
C GLY A 141 -9.54 11.15 3.38
N SER A 142 -8.84 11.55 2.31
CA SER A 142 -8.77 10.79 1.05
C SER A 142 -7.45 10.99 0.32
N LYS A 143 -7.24 10.24 -0.77
CA LYS A 143 -6.05 10.41 -1.62
C LYS A 143 -6.18 11.73 -2.38
N TRP A 144 -5.06 12.37 -2.70
CA TRP A 144 -5.11 13.64 -3.41
C TRP A 144 -5.80 13.55 -4.78
N GLN A 145 -5.72 12.41 -5.47
CA GLN A 145 -6.40 12.20 -6.75
C GLN A 145 -7.94 12.19 -6.65
N THR A 146 -8.51 11.98 -5.45
CA THR A 146 -9.96 11.94 -5.23
C THR A 146 -10.52 13.23 -4.64
N ILE A 147 -9.66 14.19 -4.33
CA ILE A 147 -10.09 15.49 -3.80
C ILE A 147 -10.84 16.25 -4.92
N PRO A 148 -11.99 16.89 -4.64
CA PRO A 148 -12.71 17.70 -5.61
C PRO A 148 -11.82 18.79 -6.25
N ALA A 149 -11.99 19.05 -7.54
CA ALA A 149 -11.25 20.09 -8.26
C ALA A 149 -11.47 21.49 -7.65
N SER A 150 -12.61 21.73 -7.01
CA SER A 150 -12.90 22.97 -6.27
C SER A 150 -11.94 23.24 -5.12
N SER A 151 -11.30 22.20 -4.56
CA SER A 151 -10.33 22.30 -3.46
C SER A 151 -8.88 22.35 -3.96
N PHE A 152 -8.66 22.55 -5.26
CA PHE A 152 -7.33 22.58 -5.86
C PHE A 152 -6.44 23.67 -5.25
N GLU A 153 -6.91 24.90 -5.17
CA GLU A 153 -6.14 26.03 -4.59
C GLU A 153 -5.76 25.79 -3.12
N ASP A 154 -6.67 25.19 -2.36
CA ASP A 154 -6.43 24.83 -0.97
C ASP A 154 -5.33 23.76 -0.85
N LEU A 155 -5.38 22.73 -1.71
CA LEU A 155 -4.37 21.67 -1.75
C LEU A 155 -3.00 22.21 -2.19
N VAL A 156 -2.97 23.10 -3.19
CA VAL A 156 -1.76 23.80 -3.63
C VAL A 156 -1.17 24.59 -2.46
N SER A 157 -1.99 25.39 -1.78
CA SER A 157 -1.57 26.19 -0.62
C SER A 157 -1.04 25.31 0.51
N PHE A 158 -1.69 24.18 0.79
CA PHE A 158 -1.23 23.19 1.76
C PHE A 158 0.15 22.63 1.40
N LEU A 159 0.35 22.20 0.14
CA LEU A 159 1.61 21.64 -0.33
C LEU A 159 2.74 22.68 -0.32
N GLN A 160 2.46 23.90 -0.79
CA GLN A 160 3.41 25.01 -0.76
C GLN A 160 3.86 25.33 0.67
N ARG A 161 2.93 25.39 1.63
CA ARG A 161 3.24 25.57 3.06
C ARG A 161 4.14 24.45 3.60
N ARG A 162 3.88 23.20 3.19
CA ARG A 162 4.73 22.05 3.57
C ARG A 162 6.13 22.15 2.98
N ILE A 163 6.25 22.56 1.71
CA ILE A 163 7.55 22.79 1.05
C ILE A 163 8.32 23.90 1.77
N ASP A 164 7.65 25.00 2.09
CA ASP A 164 8.23 26.15 2.77
C ASP A 164 8.76 25.81 4.16
N ASN A 165 8.10 24.89 4.86
CA ASN A 165 8.48 24.45 6.19
C ASN A 165 9.62 23.40 6.19
N THR A 166 10.00 22.86 5.03
CA THR A 166 11.19 22.01 4.95
C THR A 166 12.45 22.82 5.27
N LYS A 167 13.53 22.17 5.72
CA LYS A 167 14.80 22.84 6.01
C LYS A 167 15.33 23.59 4.77
N VAL A 168 15.39 22.91 3.63
CA VAL A 168 15.80 23.52 2.35
C VAL A 168 14.85 24.63 1.93
N GLY A 169 13.53 24.45 2.09
CA GLY A 169 12.54 25.48 1.80
C GLY A 169 12.75 26.75 2.63
N ARG A 170 12.98 26.62 3.94
CA ARG A 170 13.30 27.75 4.83
C ARG A 170 14.60 28.46 4.45
N ILE A 171 15.66 27.70 4.14
CA ILE A 171 16.95 28.26 3.71
C ILE A 171 16.81 29.00 2.38
N ARG A 172 16.08 28.44 1.41
CA ARG A 172 15.85 29.12 0.13
C ARG A 172 15.00 30.38 0.29
N LYS A 173 13.99 30.33 1.16
CA LYS A 173 13.16 31.49 1.50
C LYS A 173 13.99 32.61 2.10
N SER A 174 14.87 32.33 3.06
CA SER A 174 15.74 33.35 3.66
C SER A 174 16.74 33.95 2.67
N ARG A 175 17.10 33.19 1.62
CA ARG A 175 17.98 33.65 0.53
C ARG A 175 17.24 34.26 -0.66
N GLY A 176 15.91 34.44 -0.59
CA GLY A 176 15.11 34.97 -1.70
C GLY A 176 15.09 34.07 -2.95
N GLN A 177 15.47 32.80 -2.83
CA GLN A 177 15.53 31.87 -3.97
C GLN A 177 14.15 31.26 -4.26
N LYS A 178 13.87 31.04 -5.55
CA LYS A 178 12.65 30.36 -6.01
C LYS A 178 12.58 28.93 -5.47
N ARG A 179 11.44 28.59 -4.87
CA ARG A 179 11.18 27.28 -4.22
C ARG A 179 10.39 26.34 -5.14
N TYR A 180 9.40 26.91 -5.81
CA TYR A 180 8.52 26.26 -6.77
C TYR A 180 8.03 27.33 -7.76
N HIS A 181 7.43 26.89 -8.87
CA HIS A 181 6.73 27.76 -9.81
C HIS A 181 5.21 27.70 -9.59
N GLY A 182 4.49 28.71 -10.08
CA GLY A 182 3.03 28.79 -10.00
C GLY A 182 2.34 27.89 -11.03
N PHE A 183 1.03 27.69 -10.88
CA PHE A 183 0.24 26.83 -11.77
C PHE A 183 0.29 27.29 -13.23
N GLU A 184 0.07 28.57 -13.50
CA GLU A 184 0.14 29.14 -14.87
C GLU A 184 1.53 29.01 -15.52
N GLU A 185 2.60 29.02 -14.73
CA GLU A 185 3.96 28.77 -15.25
C GLU A 185 4.17 27.28 -15.55
N HIS A 186 3.45 26.40 -14.85
CA HIS A 186 3.50 24.97 -15.10
C HIS A 186 2.78 24.60 -16.38
N GLU A 187 1.58 25.14 -16.61
CA GLU A 187 0.81 24.87 -17.83
C GLU A 187 1.59 25.26 -19.09
N ARG A 188 2.21 26.45 -19.08
CA ARG A 188 3.08 26.90 -20.18
C ARG A 188 4.30 26.02 -20.45
N ARG A 189 4.71 25.19 -19.49
CA ARG A 189 5.86 24.28 -19.62
C ARG A 189 5.44 22.89 -20.11
N ASP A 190 4.20 22.49 -19.88
CA ASP A 190 3.67 21.21 -20.32
C ASP A 190 3.16 21.28 -21.79
N ASP A 191 2.89 22.49 -22.31
CA ASP A 191 2.52 22.76 -23.72
C ASP A 191 3.72 22.93 -24.70
N ALA A 192 4.97 22.77 -24.23
CA ALA A 192 6.20 22.96 -24.99
C ALA A 192 7.01 21.66 -25.14
#